data_AF-A0A0P0SA78-F1
#
_entry.id   AF-A0A0P0SA78-F1
#
_cell.length_a   1.000
_cell.length_b   1.000
_cell.length_c   1.000
_cell.angle_alpha   90.00
_cell.angle_beta   90.00
_cell.angle_gamma   90.00
#
_symmetry.space_group_name_H-M   'P 1'
#
loop_
_entity.id
_entity.type
_entity.pdbx_description
1 polymer ?
#
loop_
_entity_poly.entity_id
_entity_poly.type
_entity_poly.pdbx_seq_one_letter_code
_entity_poly.pdbx_strand_id
1 'polypeptide(L)'
;MPRARRWIDEQLVAAVATSATLAEVCRRLGIRPGRYDVLRAHIERVGADAGHLAGPVEARRRHHWTDAQLTEAVRASVSFAEVLRRLGYAPSGGMHRFIRSHISSRGLDTSHFTGQAWAEGRRFPLQRRARPLTEILVRGSTYYSSAALRRRLIAEGVKEQRCEECGLLDWRGRPIPFELDHVNGDHTDNRLENLRILCPNCHALTETWCTRKN
;
A
#
# COMPACT_ATOMS: atom_id res chain seq x y z
N MET A 1 14.43 12.69 -1.08
CA MET A 1 15.87 12.35 -1.14
C MET A 1 16.26 11.69 0.17
N PRO A 2 16.95 10.54 0.19
CA PRO A 2 17.49 10.00 1.43
C PRO A 2 18.43 11.04 2.04
N ARG A 3 18.30 11.31 3.34
CA ARG A 3 19.21 12.22 4.04
C ARG A 3 20.63 11.72 3.84
N ALA A 4 21.53 12.63 3.43
CA ALA A 4 22.94 12.31 3.29
C ALA A 4 23.48 11.71 4.60
N ARG A 5 24.25 10.63 4.49
CA ARG A 5 24.93 10.02 5.63
C ARG A 5 25.88 11.05 6.23
N ARG A 6 25.92 11.13 7.57
CA ARG A 6 26.76 12.08 8.32
C ARG A 6 28.16 11.56 8.60
N TRP A 7 28.48 10.37 8.12
CA TRP A 7 29.74 9.67 8.38
C TRP A 7 30.28 9.05 7.10
N ILE A 8 31.61 9.02 7.00
CA ILE A 8 32.35 8.43 5.88
C ILE A 8 32.70 6.96 6.16
N ASP A 9 33.15 6.24 5.13
CA ASP A 9 33.40 4.80 5.23
C ASP A 9 34.55 4.50 6.22
N GLU A 10 35.56 5.36 6.28
CA GLU A 10 36.68 5.27 7.22
C GLU A 10 36.21 5.40 8.68
N GLN A 11 35.27 6.30 8.94
CA GLN A 11 34.68 6.48 10.27
C GLN A 11 33.86 5.26 10.69
N LEU A 12 33.18 4.61 9.75
CA LEU A 12 32.48 3.35 10.01
C LEU A 12 33.46 2.23 10.36
N VAL A 13 34.54 2.06 9.58
CA VAL A 13 35.56 1.04 9.83
C VAL A 13 36.19 1.24 11.21
N ALA A 14 36.57 2.48 11.54
CA ALA A 14 37.13 2.81 12.85
C ALA A 14 36.13 2.58 14.01
N ALA A 15 34.86 2.93 13.79
CA ALA A 15 33.81 2.70 14.78
C ALA A 15 33.56 1.19 14.99
N VAL A 16 33.60 0.37 13.94
CA VAL A 16 33.45 -1.09 14.02
C VAL A 16 34.62 -1.72 14.78
N ALA A 17 35.86 -1.35 14.45
CA ALA A 17 37.06 -1.90 15.07
C ALA A 17 37.14 -1.62 16.59
N THR A 18 36.60 -0.49 17.04
CA THR A 18 36.68 -0.05 18.45
C THR A 18 35.43 -0.36 19.27
N SER A 19 34.41 -0.96 18.65
CA SER A 19 33.15 -1.30 19.31
C SER A 19 33.07 -2.76 19.69
N ALA A 20 32.41 -3.03 20.81
CA ALA A 20 31.98 -4.37 21.18
C ALA A 20 30.55 -4.66 20.71
N THR A 21 29.75 -3.65 20.33
CA THR A 21 28.35 -3.83 19.89
C THR A 21 27.93 -2.90 18.77
N LEU A 22 26.92 -3.27 17.95
CA LEU A 22 26.35 -2.38 16.92
C LEU A 22 25.71 -1.11 17.51
N ALA A 23 25.24 -1.17 18.76
CA ALA A 23 24.74 0.01 19.46
C ALA A 23 25.87 1.02 19.76
N GLU A 24 27.07 0.54 20.08
CA GLU A 24 28.26 1.38 20.23
C GLU A 24 28.72 1.97 18.92
N VAL A 25 28.71 1.19 17.83
CA VAL A 25 29.00 1.69 16.48
C VAL A 25 28.06 2.86 16.15
N CYS A 26 26.76 2.70 16.41
CA CYS A 26 25.79 3.79 16.23
C CYS A 26 26.12 5.03 17.06
N ARG A 27 26.41 4.86 18.36
CA ARG A 27 26.77 5.98 19.25
C ARG A 27 28.01 6.73 18.76
N ARG A 28 29.05 6.00 18.33
CA ARG A 28 30.30 6.58 17.79
C ARG A 28 30.09 7.33 16.48
N LEU A 29 29.17 6.86 15.64
CA LEU A 29 28.78 7.55 14.39
C LEU A 29 27.76 8.68 14.60
N GLY A 30 27.41 9.01 15.85
CA GLY A 30 26.45 10.06 16.17
C GLY A 30 25.02 9.75 15.73
N ILE A 31 24.69 8.47 15.52
CA ILE A 31 23.35 8.01 15.13
C ILE A 31 22.67 7.31 16.32
N ARG A 32 21.35 7.48 16.46
CA ARG A 32 20.59 6.79 17.51
C ARG A 32 20.56 5.28 17.24
N PRO A 33 20.91 4.43 18.22
CA PRO A 33 20.77 2.97 18.07
C PRO A 33 19.32 2.58 17.79
N GLY A 34 19.12 1.56 16.95
CA GLY A 34 17.79 1.15 16.53
C GLY A 34 17.84 -0.04 15.58
N ARG A 35 17.20 0.08 14.40
CA ARG A 35 17.35 -0.95 13.35
C ARG A 35 18.74 -0.85 12.72
N TYR A 36 19.48 -1.96 12.73
CA TYR A 36 20.85 -2.03 12.22
C TYR A 36 20.94 -2.53 10.77
N ASP A 37 19.82 -2.83 10.10
CA ASP A 37 19.80 -3.44 8.76
C ASP A 37 20.65 -2.66 7.74
N VAL A 38 20.47 -1.34 7.70
CA VAL A 38 21.24 -0.45 6.81
C VAL A 38 22.71 -0.36 7.22
N LEU A 39 23.00 -0.37 8.53
CA LEU A 39 24.36 -0.31 9.05
C LEU A 39 25.12 -1.60 8.72
N ARG A 40 24.49 -2.78 8.90
CA ARG A 40 25.05 -4.09 8.56
C ARG A 40 25.35 -4.21 7.06
N ALA A 41 24.38 -3.86 6.21
CA ALA A 41 24.60 -3.85 4.76
C ALA A 41 25.77 -2.94 4.35
N HIS A 42 25.98 -1.85 5.09
CA HIS A 42 27.08 -0.94 4.82
C HIS A 42 28.43 -1.47 5.31
N ILE A 43 28.48 -2.11 6.48
CA ILE A 43 29.65 -2.81 7.03
C ILE A 43 30.13 -3.89 6.06
N GLU A 44 29.20 -4.70 5.54
CA GLU A 44 29.49 -5.73 4.52
C GLU A 44 30.03 -5.09 3.23
N ARG A 45 29.39 -4.01 2.75
CA ARG A 45 29.81 -3.31 1.53
C ARG A 45 31.22 -2.73 1.62
N VAL A 46 31.63 -2.25 2.79
CA VAL A 46 32.98 -1.69 3.00
C VAL A 46 34.01 -2.74 3.42
N GLY A 47 33.58 -3.99 3.65
CA GLY A 47 34.47 -5.09 4.04
C GLY A 47 35.06 -4.95 5.45
N ALA A 48 34.37 -4.26 6.36
CA ALA A 48 34.83 -4.14 7.74
C ALA A 48 34.56 -5.45 8.51
N ASP A 49 35.58 -5.99 9.20
CA ASP A 49 35.40 -7.15 10.07
C ASP A 49 34.54 -6.74 11.28
N ALA A 50 33.36 -7.34 11.37
CA ALA A 50 32.38 -7.11 12.42
C ALA A 50 32.01 -8.39 13.18
N GLY A 51 32.79 -9.47 13.00
CA GLY A 51 32.52 -10.76 13.64
C GLY A 51 32.61 -10.73 15.17
N HIS A 52 33.38 -9.79 15.71
CA HIS A 52 33.55 -9.56 17.15
C HIS A 52 32.45 -8.70 17.79
N LEU A 53 31.55 -8.10 17.00
CA LEU A 53 30.49 -7.24 17.54
C LEU A 53 29.40 -8.09 18.23
N ALA A 54 29.49 -8.19 19.55
CA ALA A 54 28.44 -8.72 20.40
C ALA A 54 27.16 -7.87 20.25
N GLY A 55 26.10 -8.51 19.81
CA GLY A 55 24.76 -7.94 19.68
C GLY A 55 23.81 -9.10 19.41
N PRO A 56 22.49 -8.93 19.57
CA PRO A 56 21.57 -10.03 19.37
C PRO A 56 21.74 -10.58 17.95
N VAL A 57 22.43 -11.72 17.86
CA VAL A 57 22.59 -12.55 16.65
C VAL A 57 21.23 -13.14 16.28
N GLU A 58 20.30 -13.16 17.22
CA GLU A 58 18.90 -13.40 16.95
C GLU A 58 18.33 -12.16 16.26
N ALA A 59 18.35 -12.18 14.92
CA ALA A 59 17.30 -11.52 14.16
C ALA A 59 16.00 -11.81 14.91
N ARG A 60 15.43 -10.78 15.56
CA ARG A 60 14.17 -10.88 16.29
C ARG A 60 13.24 -11.65 15.38
N ARG A 61 12.99 -12.93 15.66
CA ARG A 61 12.12 -13.74 14.80
C ARG A 61 10.80 -12.98 14.85
N ARG A 62 10.42 -12.37 13.73
CA ARG A 62 9.24 -11.50 13.66
C ARG A 62 7.95 -12.29 13.94
N HIS A 63 8.10 -13.60 13.98
CA HIS A 63 7.10 -14.61 14.29
C HIS A 63 7.74 -15.68 15.17
N HIS A 64 6.93 -16.33 16.00
CA HIS A 64 7.40 -17.33 16.97
C HIS A 64 7.56 -18.75 16.37
N TRP A 65 7.08 -18.97 15.15
CA TRP A 65 7.13 -20.27 14.48
C TRP A 65 8.40 -20.50 13.66
N THR A 66 8.80 -21.76 13.55
CA THR A 66 9.89 -22.26 12.70
C THR A 66 9.40 -22.56 11.28
N ASP A 67 10.34 -22.72 10.35
CA ASP A 67 10.04 -23.13 8.99
C ASP A 67 9.34 -24.50 8.93
N ALA A 68 9.74 -25.44 9.81
CA ALA A 68 9.07 -26.73 9.94
C ALA A 68 7.61 -26.58 10.40
N GLN A 69 7.34 -25.69 11.37
CA GLN A 69 5.98 -25.40 11.83
C GLN A 69 5.13 -24.73 10.75
N LEU A 70 5.72 -23.86 9.91
CA LEU A 70 5.04 -23.27 8.77
C LEU A 70 4.68 -24.33 7.73
N THR A 71 5.61 -25.21 7.37
CA THR A 71 5.38 -26.31 6.42
C THR A 71 4.26 -27.22 6.90
N GLU A 72 4.29 -27.62 8.17
CA GLU A 72 3.24 -28.45 8.75
C GLU A 72 1.88 -27.72 8.78
N ALA A 73 1.88 -26.45 9.17
CA ALA A 73 0.65 -25.65 9.17
C ALA A 73 0.06 -25.51 7.76
N VAL A 74 0.88 -25.37 6.71
CA VAL A 74 0.43 -25.33 5.31
C VAL A 74 -0.12 -26.67 4.87
N ARG A 75 0.60 -27.77 5.15
CA ARG A 75 0.15 -29.12 4.79
C ARG A 75 -1.17 -29.50 5.45
N ALA A 76 -1.35 -29.12 6.71
CA ALA A 76 -2.54 -29.47 7.49
C ALA A 76 -3.72 -28.50 7.31
N SER A 77 -3.60 -27.47 6.47
CA SER A 77 -4.65 -26.46 6.25
C SER A 77 -5.24 -26.51 4.86
N VAL A 78 -6.49 -26.06 4.73
CA VAL A 78 -7.14 -25.85 3.43
C VAL A 78 -7.33 -24.37 3.09
N SER A 79 -6.81 -23.45 3.91
CA SER A 79 -6.85 -22.01 3.64
C SER A 79 -5.76 -21.23 4.38
N PHE A 80 -5.39 -20.06 3.86
CA PHE A 80 -4.46 -19.14 4.56
C PHE A 80 -4.97 -18.71 5.95
N ALA A 81 -6.28 -18.57 6.12
CA ALA A 81 -6.87 -18.23 7.42
C ALA A 81 -6.74 -19.38 8.43
N GLU A 82 -6.77 -20.63 7.98
CA GLU A 82 -6.50 -21.79 8.83
C GLU A 82 -5.01 -21.90 9.17
N VAL A 83 -4.11 -21.66 8.22
CA VAL A 83 -2.66 -21.58 8.48
C VAL A 83 -2.37 -20.56 9.58
N LEU A 84 -2.95 -19.36 9.46
CA LEU A 84 -2.80 -18.31 10.48
C LEU A 84 -3.30 -18.77 11.85
N ARG A 85 -4.48 -19.39 11.92
CA ARG A 85 -5.04 -19.91 13.18
C ARG A 85 -4.16 -20.99 13.81
N ARG A 86 -3.65 -21.94 13.01
CA ARG A 86 -2.72 -22.99 13.48
C ARG A 86 -1.40 -22.42 13.99
N LEU A 87 -0.95 -21.31 13.41
CA LEU A 87 0.23 -20.57 13.86
C LEU A 87 -0.09 -19.56 14.99
N GLY A 88 -1.31 -19.59 15.57
CA GLY A 88 -1.69 -18.74 16.70
C GLY A 88 -2.03 -17.28 16.35
N TYR A 89 -2.26 -16.97 15.07
CA TYR A 89 -2.60 -15.62 14.61
C TYR A 89 -4.09 -15.48 14.25
N ALA A 90 -4.64 -14.31 14.57
CA ALA A 90 -5.95 -13.89 14.08
C ALA A 90 -5.88 -13.52 12.57
N PRO A 91 -6.77 -14.06 11.71
CA PRO A 91 -6.81 -13.71 10.30
C PRO A 91 -7.14 -12.22 10.08
N SER A 92 -6.25 -11.49 9.42
CA SER A 92 -6.47 -10.09 9.01
C SER A 92 -5.81 -9.82 7.66
N GLY A 93 -6.18 -8.77 6.93
CA GLY A 93 -5.61 -8.49 5.61
C GLY A 93 -4.07 -8.34 5.63
N GLY A 94 -3.54 -7.71 6.68
CA GLY A 94 -2.09 -7.60 6.91
C GLY A 94 -1.43 -8.96 7.16
N MET A 95 -2.06 -9.81 8.00
CA MET A 95 -1.54 -11.15 8.28
C MET A 95 -1.61 -12.08 7.07
N HIS A 96 -2.63 -11.96 6.22
CA HIS A 96 -2.69 -12.69 4.95
C HIS A 96 -1.53 -12.33 4.03
N ARG A 97 -1.21 -11.04 3.89
CA ARG A 97 -0.04 -10.61 3.12
C ARG A 97 1.26 -11.16 3.72
N PHE A 98 1.39 -11.07 5.03
CA PHE A 98 2.55 -11.55 5.77
C PHE A 98 2.79 -13.06 5.55
N ILE A 99 1.77 -13.91 5.79
CA ILE A 99 1.93 -15.37 5.68
C ILE A 99 2.14 -15.81 4.22
N ARG A 100 1.45 -15.18 3.25
CA ARG A 100 1.64 -15.48 1.82
C ARG A 100 3.08 -15.22 1.40
N SER A 101 3.67 -14.11 1.85
CA SER A 101 5.07 -13.81 1.58
C SER A 101 6.03 -14.89 2.09
N HIS A 102 5.77 -15.46 3.27
CA HIS A 102 6.65 -16.49 3.88
C HIS A 102 6.48 -17.86 3.24
N ILE A 103 5.26 -18.20 2.82
CA ILE A 103 4.95 -19.43 2.06
C ILE A 103 5.61 -19.36 0.67
N SER A 104 5.41 -18.25 -0.05
CA SER A 104 5.97 -18.07 -1.39
C SER A 104 7.49 -18.02 -1.39
N SER A 105 8.13 -17.38 -0.40
CA SER A 105 9.60 -17.32 -0.34
C SER A 105 10.26 -18.67 -0.08
N ARG A 106 9.50 -19.65 0.40
CA ARG A 106 9.95 -21.02 0.68
C ARG A 106 9.45 -22.05 -0.34
N GLY A 107 8.70 -21.60 -1.36
CA GLY A 107 8.16 -22.47 -2.39
C GLY A 107 7.20 -23.54 -1.85
N LEU A 108 6.50 -23.26 -0.74
CA LEU A 108 5.53 -24.21 -0.18
C LEU A 108 4.29 -24.29 -1.07
N ASP A 109 3.87 -25.51 -1.40
CA ASP A 109 2.66 -25.71 -2.21
C ASP A 109 1.39 -25.35 -1.42
N THR A 110 0.50 -24.63 -2.08
CA THR A 110 -0.81 -24.23 -1.55
C THR A 110 -1.93 -24.52 -2.55
N SER A 111 -1.65 -25.33 -3.57
CA SER A 111 -2.61 -25.71 -4.61
C SER A 111 -3.85 -26.42 -4.04
N HIS A 112 -3.70 -27.13 -2.92
CA HIS A 112 -4.78 -27.80 -2.19
C HIS A 112 -5.68 -26.87 -1.37
N PHE A 113 -5.39 -25.56 -1.30
CA PHE A 113 -6.22 -24.62 -0.54
C PHE A 113 -7.55 -24.37 -1.25
N THR A 114 -8.65 -24.66 -0.55
CA THR A 114 -10.03 -24.59 -1.05
C THR A 114 -10.69 -23.22 -0.82
N GLY A 115 -9.91 -22.16 -0.56
CA GLY A 115 -10.42 -20.84 -0.15
C GLY A 115 -11.39 -20.13 -1.14
N GLN A 116 -11.62 -20.72 -2.31
CA GLN A 116 -12.60 -20.29 -3.32
C GLN A 116 -13.77 -21.28 -3.51
N ALA A 117 -13.90 -22.34 -2.69
CA ALA A 117 -14.94 -23.37 -2.81
C ALA A 117 -16.37 -22.81 -2.73
N TRP A 118 -16.58 -21.72 -1.97
CA TRP A 118 -17.88 -21.01 -1.95
C TRP A 118 -18.26 -20.39 -3.31
N ALA A 119 -17.28 -20.15 -4.17
CA ALA A 119 -17.41 -19.63 -5.53
C ALA A 119 -17.16 -20.70 -6.61
N GLU A 120 -16.83 -21.94 -6.24
CA GLU A 120 -16.60 -23.03 -7.16
C GLU A 120 -17.90 -23.38 -7.90
N GLY A 121 -17.84 -23.36 -9.24
CA GLY A 121 -19.03 -23.48 -10.09
C GLY A 121 -19.92 -22.23 -10.18
N ARG A 122 -19.71 -21.21 -9.34
CA ARG A 122 -20.45 -19.94 -9.43
C ARG A 122 -19.84 -19.05 -10.51
N ARG A 123 -20.47 -19.05 -11.69
CA ARG A 123 -20.24 -18.00 -12.69
C ARG A 123 -20.99 -16.74 -12.24
N PHE A 124 -20.28 -15.79 -11.64
CA PHE A 124 -20.83 -14.44 -11.50
C PHE A 124 -21.02 -13.89 -12.93
N PRO A 125 -22.22 -13.45 -13.31
CA PRO A 125 -22.42 -12.88 -14.63
C PRO A 125 -21.44 -11.72 -14.79
N LEU A 126 -20.54 -11.83 -15.77
CA LEU A 126 -19.49 -10.85 -16.07
C LEU A 126 -20.06 -9.46 -16.43
N GLN A 127 -21.36 -9.38 -16.64
CA GLN A 127 -22.08 -8.18 -17.08
C GLN A 127 -23.27 -7.95 -16.14
N ARG A 128 -23.02 -7.39 -14.95
CA ARG A 128 -24.09 -6.62 -14.30
C ARG A 128 -24.40 -5.47 -15.26
N ARG A 129 -25.62 -5.42 -15.81
CA ARG A 129 -26.07 -4.29 -16.64
C ARG A 129 -25.71 -3.00 -15.92
N ALA A 130 -24.91 -2.15 -16.55
CA ALA A 130 -24.55 -0.87 -15.97
C ALA A 130 -25.84 -0.08 -15.72
N ARG A 131 -26.07 0.36 -14.47
CA ARG A 131 -27.24 1.19 -14.13
C ARG A 131 -27.30 2.38 -15.08
N PRO A 132 -28.42 2.68 -15.75
CA PRO A 132 -28.51 3.84 -16.65
C PRO A 132 -28.05 5.15 -15.99
N LEU A 133 -27.42 6.05 -16.75
CA LEU A 133 -27.03 7.36 -16.20
C LEU A 133 -28.24 8.15 -15.69
N THR A 134 -29.41 7.98 -16.29
CA THR A 134 -30.66 8.59 -15.84
C THR A 134 -31.06 8.21 -14.41
N GLU A 135 -30.68 7.03 -13.92
CA GLU A 135 -30.89 6.62 -12.52
C GLU A 135 -29.80 7.12 -11.56
N ILE A 136 -28.66 7.55 -12.10
CA ILE A 136 -27.49 7.97 -11.32
C ILE A 136 -27.45 9.49 -11.20
N LEU A 137 -27.76 10.21 -12.28
CA LEU A 137 -27.71 11.66 -12.42
C LEU A 137 -28.92 12.33 -11.77
N VAL A 138 -29.15 11.98 -10.51
CA VAL A 138 -30.27 12.45 -9.68
C VAL A 138 -29.75 12.92 -8.33
N ARG A 139 -30.57 13.67 -7.61
CA ARG A 139 -30.31 14.01 -6.21
C ARG A 139 -30.54 12.81 -5.31
N GLY A 140 -29.70 12.62 -4.28
CA GLY A 140 -29.81 11.47 -3.37
C GLY A 140 -29.34 10.15 -3.99
N SER A 141 -28.44 10.22 -4.98
CA SER A 141 -27.92 9.07 -5.70
C SER A 141 -27.12 8.15 -4.77
N THR A 142 -27.36 6.84 -4.86
CA THR A 142 -26.55 5.82 -4.15
C THR A 142 -25.20 5.55 -4.83
N TYR A 143 -24.92 6.23 -5.93
CA TYR A 143 -23.67 6.10 -6.67
C TYR A 143 -22.58 6.95 -5.99
N TYR A 144 -21.87 6.35 -5.04
CA TYR A 144 -20.95 7.06 -4.15
C TYR A 144 -19.57 7.35 -4.74
N SER A 145 -19.17 6.67 -5.81
CA SER A 145 -17.80 6.76 -6.32
C SER A 145 -17.67 7.86 -7.36
N SER A 146 -17.27 9.06 -6.94
CA SER A 146 -17.03 10.20 -7.85
C SER A 146 -16.00 9.84 -8.94
N ALA A 147 -14.96 9.07 -8.59
CA ALA A 147 -13.97 8.61 -9.56
C ALA A 147 -14.53 7.63 -10.60
N ALA A 148 -15.49 6.78 -10.24
CA ALA A 148 -16.16 5.90 -11.20
C ALA A 148 -17.17 6.68 -12.06
N LEU A 149 -17.91 7.61 -11.46
CA LEU A 149 -18.87 8.46 -12.16
C LEU A 149 -18.16 9.34 -13.18
N ARG A 150 -17.05 10.00 -12.79
CA ARG A 150 -16.20 10.79 -13.67
C ARG A 150 -15.77 10.02 -14.92
N ARG A 151 -15.17 8.83 -14.73
CA ARG A 151 -14.71 7.99 -15.84
C ARG A 151 -15.85 7.63 -16.78
N ARG A 152 -17.03 7.37 -16.21
CA ARG A 152 -18.22 7.02 -16.97
C ARG A 152 -18.78 8.19 -17.77
N LEU A 153 -18.89 9.37 -17.17
CA LEU A 153 -19.37 10.59 -17.85
C LEU A 153 -18.46 10.96 -19.02
N ILE A 154 -17.16 10.79 -18.87
CA ILE A 154 -16.18 11.00 -19.95
C ILE A 154 -16.32 9.93 -21.03
N ALA A 155 -16.39 8.65 -20.65
CA ALA A 155 -16.49 7.54 -21.61
C ALA A 155 -17.80 7.57 -22.43
N GLU A 156 -18.91 8.01 -21.82
CA GLU A 156 -20.20 8.17 -22.49
C GLU A 156 -20.36 9.54 -23.19
N GLY A 157 -19.33 10.38 -23.19
CA GLY A 157 -19.34 11.69 -23.87
C GLY A 157 -20.23 12.76 -23.24
N VAL A 158 -20.73 12.52 -22.02
CA VAL A 158 -21.57 13.47 -21.27
C VAL A 158 -20.74 14.64 -20.72
N LYS A 159 -19.48 14.38 -20.38
CA LYS A 159 -18.50 15.38 -19.96
C LYS A 159 -17.22 15.18 -20.74
N GLU A 160 -16.45 16.25 -20.93
CA GLU A 160 -15.19 16.19 -21.67
C GLU A 160 -14.02 15.88 -20.73
N GLN A 161 -12.95 15.28 -21.26
CA GLN A 161 -11.73 15.03 -20.50
C GLN A 161 -10.85 16.30 -20.41
N ARG A 162 -11.43 17.41 -19.93
CA ARG A 162 -10.76 18.70 -19.75
C ARG A 162 -11.23 19.36 -18.47
N CYS A 163 -10.40 20.26 -17.92
CA CYS A 163 -10.86 21.11 -16.81
C CYS A 163 -11.95 22.07 -17.32
N GLU A 164 -13.12 22.07 -16.70
CA GLU A 164 -14.23 22.98 -17.03
C GLU A 164 -13.95 24.44 -16.59
N GLU A 165 -12.93 24.67 -15.77
CA GLU A 165 -12.55 26.01 -15.29
C GLU A 165 -11.38 26.61 -16.06
N CYS A 166 -10.24 25.91 -16.14
CA CYS A 166 -9.04 26.43 -16.81
C CYS A 166 -8.79 25.84 -18.20
N GLY A 167 -9.60 24.87 -18.66
CA GLY A 167 -9.48 24.27 -19.99
C GLY A 167 -8.28 23.33 -20.19
N LEU A 168 -7.37 23.22 -19.21
CA LEU A 168 -6.17 22.40 -19.35
C LEU A 168 -6.49 20.91 -19.53
N LEU A 169 -5.66 20.25 -20.35
CA LEU A 169 -5.73 18.83 -20.69
C LEU A 169 -4.53 18.06 -20.13
N ASP A 170 -3.34 18.65 -20.25
CA ASP A 170 -2.07 18.09 -19.82
C ASP A 170 -1.27 19.11 -18.98
N TRP A 171 -0.35 18.56 -18.19
CA TRP A 171 0.60 19.32 -17.39
C TRP A 171 1.98 18.68 -17.52
N ARG A 172 2.97 19.47 -17.96
CA ARG A 172 4.34 19.00 -18.23
C ARG A 172 4.38 17.80 -19.19
N GLY A 173 3.54 17.81 -20.23
CA GLY A 173 3.46 16.76 -21.24
C GLY A 173 2.83 15.45 -20.75
N ARG A 174 2.09 15.48 -19.63
CA ARG A 174 1.35 14.32 -19.11
C ARG A 174 -0.12 14.70 -18.92
N PRO A 175 -1.07 13.81 -19.25
CA PRO A 175 -2.49 14.07 -19.02
C PRO A 175 -2.77 14.41 -17.56
N ILE A 176 -3.58 15.44 -17.32
CA ILE A 176 -3.96 15.84 -15.98
C ILE A 176 -4.90 14.79 -15.37
N PRO A 177 -4.68 14.38 -14.12
CA PRO A 177 -5.67 13.58 -13.39
C PRO A 177 -6.83 14.48 -12.98
N PHE A 178 -7.94 14.42 -13.73
CA PHE A 178 -9.13 15.18 -13.39
C PHE A 178 -9.91 14.56 -12.23
N GLU A 179 -10.61 15.42 -11.50
CA GLU A 179 -11.51 15.11 -10.39
C GLU A 179 -12.93 15.56 -10.74
N LEU A 180 -13.92 14.92 -10.11
CA LEU A 180 -15.33 15.29 -10.26
C LEU A 180 -15.72 16.03 -8.99
N ASP A 181 -16.00 17.32 -9.13
CA ASP A 181 -16.46 18.19 -8.05
C ASP A 181 -17.98 18.38 -8.11
N HIS A 182 -18.57 18.48 -6.93
CA HIS A 182 -19.98 18.80 -6.73
C HIS A 182 -20.06 20.27 -6.33
N VAL A 183 -20.71 21.10 -7.14
CA VAL A 183 -20.77 22.57 -6.95
C VAL A 183 -21.32 22.91 -5.56
N ASN A 184 -22.31 22.16 -5.08
CA ASN A 184 -22.90 22.33 -3.74
C ASN A 184 -22.21 21.56 -2.61
N GLY A 185 -21.16 20.78 -2.89
CA GLY A 185 -20.45 19.94 -1.92
C GLY A 185 -21.19 18.68 -1.45
N ASP A 186 -22.43 18.45 -1.90
CA ASP A 186 -23.20 17.25 -1.57
C ASP A 186 -22.87 16.12 -2.55
N HIS A 187 -22.07 15.15 -2.09
CA HIS A 187 -21.66 14.00 -2.88
C HIS A 187 -22.83 13.10 -3.35
N THR A 188 -24.04 13.28 -2.83
CA THR A 188 -25.24 12.53 -3.25
C THR A 188 -26.00 13.22 -4.38
N ASP A 189 -25.73 14.50 -4.64
CA ASP A 189 -26.42 15.27 -5.68
C ASP A 189 -25.68 15.15 -7.02
N ASN A 190 -25.92 14.03 -7.72
CA ASN A 190 -25.25 13.71 -8.98
C ASN A 190 -25.95 14.33 -10.20
N ARG A 191 -26.87 15.28 -10.02
CA ARG A 191 -27.50 15.97 -11.16
C ARG A 191 -26.42 16.67 -12.00
N LEU A 192 -26.56 16.60 -13.33
CA LEU A 192 -25.48 17.00 -14.24
C LEU A 192 -25.07 18.47 -14.06
N GLU A 193 -26.03 19.34 -13.77
CA GLU A 193 -25.80 20.76 -13.48
C GLU A 193 -25.00 21.02 -12.20
N ASN A 194 -24.96 20.04 -11.27
CA ASN A 194 -24.20 20.13 -10.03
C ASN A 194 -22.79 19.52 -10.16
N LEU A 195 -22.45 18.92 -11.29
CA LEU A 195 -21.19 18.21 -11.50
C LEU A 195 -20.26 19.01 -12.43
N ARG A 196 -18.98 19.13 -12.05
CA ARG A 196 -17.93 19.69 -12.92
C ARG A 196 -16.63 18.90 -12.85
N ILE A 197 -15.96 18.77 -13.99
CA ILE A 197 -14.65 18.15 -14.13
C ILE A 197 -13.58 19.21 -13.88
N LEU A 198 -12.78 19.05 -12.83
CA LEU A 198 -11.73 19.99 -12.46
C LEU A 198 -10.36 19.34 -12.43
N CYS A 199 -9.32 20.10 -12.75
CA CYS A 199 -7.94 19.69 -12.46
C CYS A 199 -7.66 19.85 -10.94
N PRO A 200 -6.63 19.19 -10.39
CA PRO A 200 -6.33 19.27 -8.96
C PRO A 200 -6.06 20.70 -8.47
N ASN A 201 -5.55 21.57 -9.35
CA ASN A 201 -5.27 22.97 -9.00
C ASN A 201 -6.55 23.80 -8.90
N CYS A 202 -7.48 23.68 -9.85
CA CYS A 202 -8.76 24.37 -9.81
C CYS A 202 -9.66 23.82 -8.71
N HIS A 203 -9.69 22.49 -8.53
CA HIS A 203 -10.47 21.87 -7.47
C HIS A 203 -10.00 22.32 -6.08
N ALA A 204 -8.69 22.52 -5.87
CA ALA A 204 -8.17 23.02 -4.61
C ALA A 204 -8.62 24.45 -4.25
N LEU A 205 -9.20 25.21 -5.19
CA LEU A 205 -9.70 26.57 -4.99
C LEU A 205 -11.21 26.61 -4.71
N THR A 206 -11.92 25.47 -4.75
CA THR A 206 -13.36 25.46 -4.51
C THR A 206 -13.67 25.60 -3.02
N GLU A 207 -14.81 26.21 -2.68
CA GLU A 207 -15.29 26.34 -1.29
C GLU A 207 -15.60 24.97 -0.65
N THR A 208 -15.84 23.97 -1.49
CA THR A 208 -16.15 22.58 -1.14
C THR A 208 -14.89 21.72 -0.94
N TRP A 209 -13.71 22.27 -1.21
CA TRP A 209 -12.45 21.53 -1.15
C TRP A 209 -12.05 21.19 0.28
N CYS A 210 -11.87 19.90 0.55
CA CYS A 210 -11.44 19.38 1.85
C CYS A 210 -12.30 19.84 3.04
N THR A 211 -13.52 20.33 2.82
CA THR A 211 -14.41 20.79 3.89
C THR A 211 -14.75 19.58 4.75
N ARG A 212 -14.34 19.62 6.03
CA ARG A 212 -14.76 18.61 7.00
C ARG A 212 -16.28 18.67 7.11
N LYS A 213 -16.94 17.51 7.00
CA LYS A 213 -18.33 17.38 7.46
C LYS A 213 -18.34 17.74 8.95
N ASN A 214 -18.94 18.87 9.30
CA ASN A 214 -19.33 19.16 10.68
C ASN A 214 -20.42 18.18 11.11
#